data_AF-A0A8D7ASV5-F1
#
_entry.id   AF-A0A8D7ASV5-F1
#
_cell.length_a   1.000
_cell.length_b   1.000
_cell.length_c   1.000
_cell.angle_alpha   90.00
_cell.angle_beta   90.00
_cell.angle_gamma   90.00
#
_symmetry.space_group_name_H-M   'P 1'
#
loop_
_entity.id
_entity.type
_entity.pdbx_description
1 polymer ?
#
loop_
_entity_poly.entity_id
_entity_poly.type
_entity_poly.pdbx_seq_one_letter_code
_entity_poly.pdbx_strand_id
1 'polypeptide(L)'
;MTQQPLKIRADIEMKCFQFDGVLHIKEVMRKAEAAGNDDCPVKIKLVAPPLYVLTTQTLDKEQGISVLNNAIKACTEEIERYKGKLTLKEAPRAVSERRWHAIR
;
A
#
# COMPACT_ATOMS: atom_id res chain seq x y z
N MET A 1 -9.47 27.99 -6.51
CA MET A 1 -8.70 27.36 -5.42
C MET A 1 -8.30 25.98 -5.89
N THR A 2 -7.04 25.78 -6.28
CA THR A 2 -6.56 24.47 -6.73
C THR A 2 -6.32 23.59 -5.51
N GLN A 3 -7.11 22.53 -5.37
CA GLN A 3 -6.90 21.53 -4.31
C GLN A 3 -5.52 20.91 -4.51
N GLN A 4 -4.67 20.99 -3.49
CA GLN A 4 -3.36 20.38 -3.54
C GLN A 4 -3.51 18.86 -3.37
N PRO A 5 -2.86 18.04 -4.20
CA PRO A 5 -2.92 16.60 -4.07
C PRO A 5 -2.31 16.14 -2.73
N LEU A 6 -3.08 15.38 -1.99
CA LEU A 6 -2.69 14.75 -0.73
C LEU A 6 -1.98 13.43 -1.02
N LYS A 7 -0.84 13.24 -0.37
CA LYS A 7 -0.15 11.95 -0.35
C LYS A 7 -0.67 11.15 0.83
N ILE A 8 -1.12 9.93 0.59
CA ILE A 8 -1.54 8.99 1.64
C ILE A 8 -0.52 7.88 1.71
N ARG A 9 -0.17 7.48 2.92
CA ARG A 9 0.74 6.37 3.22
C ARG A 9 0.05 5.35 4.11
N ALA A 10 0.28 4.08 3.84
CA ALA A 10 0.03 2.98 4.77
C ALA A 10 1.27 2.10 4.87
N ASP A 11 1.46 1.47 6.02
CA ASP A 11 2.55 0.54 6.25
C ASP A 11 1.94 -0.84 6.53
N ILE A 12 2.37 -1.83 5.76
CA ILE A 12 1.92 -3.21 5.86
C ILE A 12 3.11 -4.15 6.03
N GLU A 13 2.88 -5.22 6.75
CA GLU A 13 3.83 -6.31 6.88
C GLU A 13 3.31 -7.50 6.09
N MET A 14 4.07 -7.98 5.11
CA MET A 14 3.71 -9.15 4.30
C MET A 14 4.72 -10.27 4.56
N LYS A 15 4.21 -11.44 4.94
CA LYS A 15 5.00 -12.65 5.18
C LYS A 15 4.47 -13.77 4.30
N CYS A 16 5.33 -14.34 3.45
CA CYS A 16 5.02 -15.57 2.72
C CYS A 16 5.91 -16.70 3.25
N PHE A 17 5.29 -17.84 3.55
CA PHE A 17 5.99 -19.04 4.05
C PHE A 17 6.26 -20.08 2.96
N GLN A 18 5.87 -19.79 1.71
CA GLN A 18 6.10 -20.67 0.55
C GLN A 18 7.46 -20.41 -0.09
N PHE A 19 7.99 -21.44 -0.75
CA PHE A 19 9.27 -21.37 -1.48
C PHE A 19 9.25 -20.29 -2.58
N ASP A 20 8.10 -20.12 -3.24
CA ASP A 20 7.83 -19.07 -4.23
C ASP A 20 7.28 -17.76 -3.62
N GLY A 21 7.53 -17.51 -2.33
CA GLY A 21 6.99 -16.36 -1.61
C GLY A 21 7.26 -15.00 -2.27
N VAL A 22 8.42 -14.85 -2.94
CA VAL A 22 8.77 -13.62 -3.67
C VAL A 22 7.88 -13.41 -4.89
N LEU A 23 7.54 -14.48 -5.62
CA LEU A 23 6.65 -14.43 -6.78
C LEU A 23 5.24 -14.05 -6.33
N HIS A 24 4.74 -14.64 -5.25
CA HIS A 24 3.43 -14.31 -4.69
C HIS A 24 3.37 -12.86 -4.20
N ILE A 25 4.40 -12.37 -3.51
CA ILE A 25 4.45 -10.96 -3.10
C ILE A 25 4.43 -10.03 -4.33
N LYS A 26 5.13 -10.38 -5.42
CA LYS A 26 5.07 -9.61 -6.67
C LYS A 26 3.68 -9.60 -7.31
N GLU A 27 2.97 -10.73 -7.32
CA GLU A 27 1.59 -10.78 -7.83
C GLU A 27 0.64 -9.94 -6.99
N VAL A 28 0.76 -10.03 -5.67
CA VAL A 28 -0.02 -9.23 -4.73
C VAL A 28 0.26 -7.74 -4.93
N MET A 29 1.53 -7.36 -5.10
CA MET A 29 1.91 -5.97 -5.41
C MET A 29 1.27 -5.48 -6.70
N ARG A 30 1.30 -6.28 -7.77
CA ARG A 30 0.67 -5.93 -9.05
C ARG A 30 -0.84 -5.74 -8.91
N LYS A 31 -1.51 -6.59 -8.12
CA LYS A 31 -2.93 -6.41 -7.81
C LYS A 31 -3.21 -5.13 -7.04
N ALA A 32 -2.35 -4.79 -6.07
CA ALA A 32 -2.46 -3.54 -5.33
C ALA A 32 -2.30 -2.32 -6.23
N GLU A 33 -1.33 -2.36 -7.14
CA GLU A 33 -1.09 -1.30 -8.14
C GLU A 33 -2.26 -1.19 -9.12
N ALA A 34 -2.84 -2.33 -9.53
CA ALA A 34 -4.04 -2.37 -10.40
C ALA A 34 -5.32 -1.89 -9.70
N ALA A 35 -5.35 -1.88 -8.37
CA ALA A 35 -6.42 -1.25 -7.60
C ALA A 35 -6.29 0.29 -7.56
N GLY A 36 -5.14 0.83 -8.00
CA GLY A 36 -4.93 2.24 -8.24
C GLY A 36 -5.39 2.64 -9.65
N ASN A 37 -5.79 3.91 -9.78
CA ASN A 37 -6.31 4.50 -11.02
C ASN A 37 -5.39 5.66 -11.45
N ASP A 38 -5.58 6.24 -12.64
CA ASP A 38 -4.83 7.42 -13.10
C ASP A 38 -4.92 8.60 -12.11
N ASP A 39 -6.10 8.83 -11.52
CA ASP A 39 -6.31 9.85 -10.48
C ASP A 39 -5.77 9.46 -9.09
N CYS A 40 -5.51 8.17 -8.85
CA CYS A 40 -5.11 7.64 -7.54
C CYS A 40 -4.02 6.55 -7.69
N PRO A 41 -2.81 6.90 -8.16
CA PRO A 41 -1.77 5.91 -8.43
C PRO A 41 -1.26 5.30 -7.13
N VAL A 42 -1.54 4.01 -6.92
CA VAL A 42 -1.01 3.24 -5.78
C VAL A 42 0.39 2.75 -6.13
N LYS A 43 1.35 3.05 -5.26
CA LYS A 43 2.76 2.61 -5.38
C LYS A 43 3.17 1.90 -4.11
N ILE A 44 3.69 0.68 -4.27
CA ILE A 44 4.32 -0.07 -3.18
C ILE A 44 5.84 0.17 -3.19
N LYS A 45 6.41 0.40 -2.02
CA LYS A 45 7.86 0.42 -1.80
C LYS A 45 8.23 -0.54 -0.66
N LEU A 46 9.33 -1.25 -0.82
CA LEU A 46 9.95 -2.02 0.24
C LEU A 46 10.79 -1.07 1.10
N VAL A 47 10.55 -1.04 2.41
CA VAL A 47 11.42 -0.31 3.36
C VAL A 47 12.43 -1.26 3.98
N ALA A 48 11.94 -2.40 4.49
CA ALA A 48 12.78 -3.47 5.03
C ALA A 48 11.99 -4.78 4.93
N PRO A 49 12.58 -5.96 4.72
CA PRO A 49 11.85 -7.21 4.90
C PRO A 49 11.45 -7.35 6.38
N PRO A 50 10.18 -7.59 6.77
CA PRO A 50 8.95 -7.84 6.00
C PRO A 50 7.98 -6.62 5.84
N LEU A 51 8.46 -5.41 6.09
CA LEU A 51 7.76 -4.11 6.02
C LEU A 51 7.75 -3.48 4.61
N TYR A 52 6.54 -3.31 4.10
CA TYR A 52 6.24 -2.64 2.84
C TYR A 52 5.37 -1.41 3.09
N VAL A 53 5.53 -0.39 2.25
CA VAL A 53 4.77 0.85 2.35
C VAL A 53 3.98 1.08 1.08
N LEU A 54 2.70 1.36 1.24
CA LEU A 54 1.82 1.79 0.17
C LEU A 54 1.74 3.29 0.21
N THR A 55 1.93 3.92 -0.94
CA THR A 55 1.77 5.35 -1.11
C THR A 55 0.81 5.59 -2.26
N THR A 56 -0.15 6.48 -2.07
CA THR A 56 -1.01 6.97 -3.16
C THR A 56 -1.07 8.49 -3.14
N GLN A 57 -1.38 9.09 -4.28
CA GLN A 57 -1.66 10.51 -4.41
C GLN A 57 -3.11 10.66 -4.82
N THR A 58 -3.85 11.50 -4.12
CA THR A 58 -5.25 11.75 -4.40
C THR A 58 -5.59 13.19 -4.04
N LEU A 59 -6.62 13.76 -4.67
CA LEU A 59 -7.17 15.06 -4.27
C LEU A 59 -8.04 14.92 -3.03
N ASP A 60 -8.67 13.76 -2.85
CA ASP A 60 -9.66 13.53 -1.80
C ASP A 60 -9.16 12.51 -0.77
N LYS A 61 -9.05 12.96 0.48
CA LYS A 61 -8.52 12.14 1.58
C LYS A 61 -9.35 10.88 1.81
N GLU A 62 -10.68 11.01 1.76
CA GLU A 62 -11.60 9.90 2.09
C GLU A 62 -11.58 8.86 0.96
N GLN A 63 -11.55 9.33 -0.28
CA GLN A 63 -11.43 8.46 -1.44
C GLN A 63 -10.11 7.70 -1.43
N GLY A 64 -8.96 8.35 -1.22
CA GLY A 64 -7.68 7.64 -1.23
C GLY A 64 -7.48 6.69 -0.05
N ILE A 65 -8.06 6.99 1.13
CA ILE A 65 -8.09 6.03 2.25
C ILE A 65 -8.92 4.80 1.87
N SER A 66 -10.06 5.00 1.22
CA SER A 66 -10.94 3.91 0.77
C SER A 66 -10.26 3.05 -0.31
N VAL A 67 -9.60 3.67 -1.28
CA VAL A 67 -8.84 2.98 -2.33
C VAL A 67 -7.70 2.16 -1.72
N LEU A 68 -6.90 2.72 -0.80
CA LEU A 68 -5.87 1.96 -0.13
C LEU A 68 -6.44 0.81 0.70
N ASN A 69 -7.53 1.02 1.43
CA ASN A 69 -8.17 -0.05 2.20
C ASN A 69 -8.66 -1.17 1.28
N ASN A 70 -9.23 -0.84 0.13
CA ASN A 70 -9.67 -1.83 -0.85
C ASN A 70 -8.48 -2.59 -1.44
N ALA A 71 -7.40 -1.89 -1.79
CA ALA A 71 -6.16 -2.50 -2.26
C ALA A 71 -5.57 -3.45 -1.20
N ILE A 72 -5.54 -3.04 0.07
CA ILE A 72 -5.05 -3.85 1.19
C ILE A 72 -5.92 -5.10 1.37
N LYS A 73 -7.25 -4.98 1.32
CA LYS A 73 -8.17 -6.14 1.37
C LYS A 73 -7.92 -7.12 0.22
N ALA A 74 -7.83 -6.64 -1.01
CA ALA A 74 -7.52 -7.47 -2.16
C ALA A 74 -6.15 -8.15 -2.02
N CYS A 75 -5.17 -7.46 -1.44
CA CYS A 75 -3.87 -8.04 -1.12
C CYS A 75 -3.96 -9.11 -0.04
N THR A 76 -4.78 -8.89 1.00
CA THR A 76 -5.01 -9.84 2.08
C THR A 76 -5.64 -11.12 1.55
N GLU A 77 -6.69 -11.03 0.75
CA GLU A 77 -7.32 -12.21 0.14
C GLU A 77 -6.35 -12.98 -0.75
N GLU A 78 -5.54 -12.29 -1.54
CA GLU A 78 -4.59 -12.94 -2.43
C GLU A 78 -3.42 -13.57 -1.67
N ILE A 79 -2.87 -12.89 -0.65
CA ILE A 79 -1.76 -13.45 0.11
C ILE A 79 -2.21 -14.62 0.99
N GLU A 80 -3.45 -14.62 1.49
CA GLU A 80 -4.04 -15.76 2.22
C GLU A 80 -4.14 -17.00 1.33
N ARG A 81 -4.47 -16.86 0.04
CA ARG A 81 -4.45 -17.98 -0.93
C ARG A 81 -3.06 -18.61 -1.06
N TYR A 82 -2.02 -17.80 -0.96
CA TYR A 82 -0.62 -18.25 -1.01
C TYR A 82 -0.07 -18.70 0.35
N LYS A 83 -0.93 -18.98 1.34
CA LYS A 83 -0.55 -19.28 2.74
C LYS A 83 0.40 -18.23 3.34
N GLY A 84 0.30 -17.00 2.85
CA GLY A 84 0.97 -15.85 3.41
C GLY A 84 0.09 -15.15 4.45
N LYS A 85 0.70 -14.24 5.20
CA LYS A 85 0.04 -13.44 6.23
C LYS A 85 0.38 -11.98 5.98
N LEU A 86 -0.66 -11.14 5.88
CA LEU A 86 -0.53 -9.69 5.84
C LEU A 86 -1.01 -9.11 7.17
N THR A 87 -0.21 -8.20 7.74
CA THR A 87 -0.55 -7.46 8.96
C THR A 87 -0.45 -5.97 8.68
N LEU A 88 -1.54 -5.23 8.85
CA LEU A 88 -1.53 -3.78 8.75
C LEU A 88 -0.80 -3.20 9.98
N LYS A 89 0.36 -2.58 9.76
CA LYS A 89 1.13 -1.92 10.83
C LYS A 89 0.63 -0.50 11.06
N GLU A 90 0.42 0.24 9.97
CA GLU A 90 -0.09 1.59 10.00
C GLU A 90 -1.19 1.74 8.97
N ALA A 91 -2.37 2.17 9.44
CA ALA A 91 -3.52 2.39 8.58
C ALA A 91 -3.28 3.55 7.59
N PRO A 92 -4.00 3.59 6.46
CA PRO A 92 -3.87 4.65 5.47
C PRO A 92 -4.10 6.03 6.09
N ARG A 93 -3.06 6.87 6.08
CA ARG A 93 -3.12 8.24 6.59
C ARG A 93 -2.56 9.23 5.60
N ALA A 94 -3.17 10.41 5.53
CA ALA A 94 -2.65 11.52 4.75
C ALA A 94 -1.38 12.07 5.41
N VAL A 95 -0.27 12.07 4.66
CA VAL A 95 1.02 12.62 5.06
C VAL A 95 1.25 13.91 4.29
N SER A 96 1.33 15.03 5.01
CA SER A 96 1.71 16.31 4.44
C SER A 96 3.23 16.44 4.36
N GLU A 97 3.68 17.27 3.42
CA GLU A 97 5.08 17.42 2.95
C GLU A 97 6.11 17.67 4.07
N ARG A 98 5.68 18.22 5.22
CA ARG A 98 6.55 18.51 6.37
C ARG A 98 7.10 17.27 7.09
N ARG A 99 6.54 16.08 6.87
CA ARG A 99 6.95 14.87 7.62
C ARG A 99 7.84 13.90 6.83
N TRP A 100 8.25 14.29 5.61
CA TRP A 100 9.03 13.45 4.69
C TRP A 100 10.49 13.22 5.13
N HIS A 101 11.09 14.16 5.87
CA HIS A 101 12.54 14.15 6.17
C HIS A 101 12.99 13.19 7.27
N ALA A 102 12.10 12.38 7.87
CA ALA A 102 12.40 11.55 9.05
C ALA A 102 12.62 10.06 8.77
N ILE A 103 12.63 9.65 7.51
CA ILE A 103 12.91 8.27 7.08
C ILE A 103 14.02 8.30 6.04
N ARG A 104 15.23 8.62 6.50
CA ARG A 104 16.48 8.38 5.78
C ARG A 104 17.28 7.35 6.55
#